data_AF-A0A972VJD0-F1
#
_entry.id   AF-A0A972VJD0-F1
#
_cell.length_a   1.000
_cell.length_b   1.000
_cell.length_c   1.000
_cell.angle_alpha   90.00
_cell.angle_beta   90.00
_cell.angle_gamma   90.00
#
_symmetry.space_group_name_H-M   'P 1'
#
loop_
_entity.id
_entity.type
_entity.pdbx_description
1 polymer ?
#
loop_
_entity_poly.entity_id
_entity_poly.type
_entity_poly.pdbx_seq_one_letter_code
_entity_poly.pdbx_strand_id
1 'polypeptide(L)'
;MRVQQNGELWGTAHVMENGDEDWLVRMGINAEGALYKMYNTFTSASHTTSGAEKKTRKEESNQDLRALYDGLSLPNDARRQFLHDHVDVAQVVNFLAILTLTADTDCCHKNYYFNRDTGVTDLWQMWPWDVDLS
;
A
#
# COMPACT_ATOMS: atom_id res chain seq x y z
N MET A 1 1.95 -22.59 10.39
CA MET A 1 2.89 -23.55 9.78
C MET A 1 3.83 -24.09 10.86
N ARG A 2 4.11 -25.41 10.89
CA ARG A 2 5.15 -25.99 11.76
C ARG A 2 6.46 -26.05 10.99
N VAL A 3 7.49 -25.39 11.49
CA VAL A 3 8.79 -25.25 10.81
C VAL A 3 9.81 -26.19 11.46
N GLN A 4 10.56 -26.93 10.62
CA GLN A 4 11.70 -27.72 11.04
C GLN A 4 12.98 -27.12 10.44
N GLN A 5 14.04 -27.01 11.23
CA GLN A 5 15.34 -26.51 10.81
C GLN A 5 16.41 -27.50 11.28
N ASN A 6 17.29 -27.92 10.37
CA ASN A 6 18.36 -28.90 10.65
C ASN A 6 17.87 -30.22 11.26
N GLY A 7 16.67 -30.68 10.90
CA GLY A 7 16.08 -31.92 11.41
C GLY A 7 15.38 -31.79 12.77
N GLU A 8 15.37 -30.60 13.35
CA GLU A 8 14.73 -30.33 14.64
C GLU A 8 13.54 -29.39 14.51
N LEU A 9 12.61 -29.45 15.46
CA LEU A 9 11.50 -28.51 15.55
C LEU A 9 12.05 -27.11 15.89
N TRP A 10 11.83 -26.16 14.99
CA TRP A 10 12.15 -24.75 15.25
C TRP A 10 10.98 -24.05 15.96
N GLY A 11 9.75 -24.25 15.47
CA GLY A 11 8.56 -23.65 16.08
C GLY A 11 7.36 -23.57 15.13
N THR A 12 6.36 -22.79 15.54
CA THR A 12 5.21 -22.43 14.70
C THR A 12 5.38 -21.03 14.15
N ALA A 13 5.07 -20.84 12.87
CA ALA A 13 5.13 -19.54 12.20
C ALA A 13 3.82 -19.26 11.44
N HIS A 14 3.51 -17.98 11.26
CA HIS A 14 2.53 -17.54 10.26
C HIS A 14 3.25 -17.40 8.92
N VAL A 15 2.64 -17.95 7.86
CA VAL A 15 3.13 -17.70 6.51
C VAL A 15 2.32 -16.57 5.92
N MET A 16 3.04 -15.55 5.49
CA MET A 16 2.49 -14.37 4.85
C MET A 16 3.00 -14.36 3.42
N GLU A 17 2.10 -14.06 2.50
CA GLU A 17 2.48 -13.86 1.10
C GLU A 17 3.25 -12.56 0.94
N ASN A 18 4.14 -12.53 -0.05
CA ASN A 18 4.88 -11.33 -0.41
C ASN A 18 3.97 -10.40 -1.22
N GLY A 19 3.96 -9.11 -0.90
CA GLY A 19 3.27 -8.11 -1.72
C GLY A 19 4.09 -7.82 -2.98
N ASP A 20 3.81 -8.52 -4.07
CA ASP A 20 4.43 -8.35 -5.39
C ASP A 20 3.40 -8.58 -6.52
N GLU A 21 3.89 -8.78 -7.75
CA GLU A 21 3.04 -8.98 -8.92
C GLU A 21 2.15 -10.23 -8.80
N ASP A 22 2.65 -11.32 -8.23
CA ASP A 22 1.87 -12.56 -8.05
C ASP A 22 0.71 -12.34 -7.09
N TRP A 23 0.94 -11.56 -6.01
CA TRP A 23 -0.12 -11.16 -5.09
C TRP A 23 -1.21 -10.33 -5.79
N LEU A 24 -0.84 -9.40 -6.68
CA LEU A 24 -1.80 -8.61 -7.46
C LEU A 24 -2.67 -9.53 -8.33
N VAL A 25 -2.04 -10.42 -9.10
CA VAL A 25 -2.74 -11.40 -9.95
C VAL A 25 -3.72 -12.23 -9.13
N ARG A 26 -3.27 -12.80 -8.00
CA ARG A 26 -4.09 -13.67 -7.14
C ARG A 26 -5.29 -12.93 -6.54
N MET A 27 -5.12 -11.65 -6.23
CA MET A 27 -6.19 -10.79 -5.69
C MET A 27 -7.14 -10.25 -6.77
N GLY A 28 -6.88 -10.52 -8.05
CA GLY A 28 -7.65 -9.95 -9.16
C GLY A 28 -7.41 -8.45 -9.33
N ILE A 29 -6.26 -7.96 -8.85
CA ILE A 29 -5.80 -6.58 -9.00
C ILE A 29 -4.90 -6.54 -10.24
N ASN A 30 -4.87 -5.39 -10.91
CA ASN A 30 -4.03 -5.16 -12.08
C ASN A 30 -2.54 -5.41 -11.77
N ALA A 31 -1.98 -6.46 -12.37
CA ALA A 31 -0.58 -6.85 -12.24
C ALA A 31 0.41 -5.82 -12.81
N GLU A 32 -0.04 -5.02 -13.78
CA GLU A 32 0.73 -3.92 -14.37
C GLU A 32 0.66 -2.64 -13.52
N GLY A 33 -0.09 -2.68 -12.41
CA GLY A 33 -0.21 -1.58 -11.46
C GLY A 33 1.12 -1.26 -10.76
N ALA A 34 1.25 -0.03 -10.27
CA ALA A 34 2.39 0.38 -9.46
C ALA A 34 2.11 0.09 -7.97
N LEU A 35 2.86 -0.84 -7.38
CA LEU A 35 2.72 -1.24 -5.99
C LEU A 35 3.91 -0.72 -5.16
N TYR A 36 3.61 -0.10 -4.03
CA TYR A 36 4.58 0.46 -3.10
C TYR A 36 4.34 -0.07 -1.70
N LYS A 37 5.37 -0.62 -1.05
CA LYS A 37 5.34 -0.85 0.39
C LYS A 37 5.82 0.39 1.13
N MET A 38 5.00 0.90 2.03
CA MET A 38 5.25 2.16 2.73
C MET A 38 5.79 1.91 4.14
N TYR A 39 6.93 2.51 4.44
CA TYR A 39 7.63 2.49 5.73
C TYR A 39 7.69 3.87 6.37
N ASN A 40 6.82 4.79 5.93
CA ASN A 40 6.78 6.17 6.38
C ASN A 40 5.33 6.69 6.43
N THR A 41 5.16 7.85 7.06
CA THR A 41 3.86 8.52 7.25
C THR A 41 3.32 9.20 6.00
N PHE A 42 4.10 9.24 4.91
CA PHE A 42 3.76 9.94 3.67
C PHE A 42 3.40 11.43 3.81
N THR A 43 3.93 12.11 4.84
CA THR A 43 3.68 13.54 5.13
C THR A 43 4.72 14.52 4.56
N SER A 44 5.70 14.05 3.78
CA SER A 44 6.74 14.87 3.15
C SER A 44 7.01 14.39 1.72
N ALA A 45 7.33 15.31 0.81
CA ALA A 45 7.69 14.95 -0.57
C ALA A 45 8.87 13.97 -0.64
N SER A 46 9.81 14.05 0.31
CA SER A 46 10.94 13.10 0.41
C SER A 46 10.52 11.67 0.71
N HIS A 47 9.32 11.45 1.27
CA HIS A 47 8.79 10.12 1.56
C HIS A 47 8.40 9.33 0.30
N THR A 48 8.34 10.00 -0.85
CA THR A 48 8.10 9.36 -2.14
C THR A 48 9.31 8.56 -2.62
N THR A 49 10.50 8.80 -2.04
CA THR A 49 11.75 8.07 -2.37
C THR A 49 12.44 7.48 -1.14
N SER A 50 12.24 8.04 0.05
CA SER A 50 12.75 7.52 1.31
C SER A 50 11.67 6.75 2.07
N GLY A 51 11.85 5.45 2.26
CA GLY A 51 10.85 4.60 2.95
C GLY A 51 9.63 4.22 2.08
N ALA A 52 9.73 4.36 0.76
CA ALA A 52 8.76 3.85 -0.21
C ALA A 52 9.45 2.80 -1.09
N GLU A 53 9.22 1.51 -0.80
CA GLU A 53 9.80 0.41 -1.55
C GLU A 53 8.89 0.06 -2.72
N LYS A 54 9.32 0.36 -3.94
CA LYS A 54 8.59 0.00 -5.17
C LYS A 54 8.68 -1.52 -5.41
N LYS A 55 7.54 -2.20 -5.40
CA LYS A 55 7.41 -3.67 -5.49
C LYS A 55 7.22 -4.16 -6.91
N THR A 56 6.56 -3.37 -7.77
CA THR A 56 6.34 -3.64 -9.20
C THR A 56 6.82 -2.45 -10.04
N ARG A 57 7.04 -2.63 -11.35
CA ARG A 57 7.55 -1.56 -12.24
C ARG A 57 8.84 -0.91 -11.72
N LYS A 58 9.77 -1.71 -11.18
CA LYS A 58 10.96 -1.24 -10.43
C LYS A 58 11.94 -0.42 -11.27
N GLU A 59 11.91 -0.60 -12.58
CA GLU A 59 12.76 0.14 -13.52
C GLU A 59 12.27 1.59 -13.75
N GLU A 60 11.06 1.92 -13.28
CA GLU A 60 10.48 3.26 -13.39
C GLU A 60 10.71 4.08 -12.14
N SER A 61 10.90 5.40 -12.31
CA SER A 61 10.96 6.34 -11.19
C SER A 61 9.67 6.37 -10.35
N ASN A 62 9.74 6.97 -9.15
CA ASN A 62 8.58 7.19 -8.27
C ASN A 62 7.82 8.49 -8.59
N GLN A 63 7.82 8.93 -9.85
CA GLN A 63 7.14 10.16 -10.26
C GLN A 63 5.62 10.09 -10.07
N ASP A 64 5.03 8.92 -10.27
CA ASP A 64 3.64 8.61 -9.97
C ASP A 64 3.30 8.82 -8.48
N LEU A 65 4.10 8.24 -7.58
CA LEU A 65 3.93 8.41 -6.14
C LEU A 65 4.17 9.87 -5.71
N ARG A 66 5.10 10.56 -6.38
CA ARG A 66 5.32 11.99 -6.18
C ARG A 66 4.11 12.83 -6.61
N ALA A 67 3.50 12.51 -7.75
CA ALA A 67 2.29 13.18 -8.23
C ALA A 67 1.11 12.98 -7.27
N LEU A 68 0.96 11.78 -6.68
CA LEU A 68 -0.01 11.55 -5.61
C LEU A 68 0.23 12.50 -4.43
N TYR A 69 1.47 12.56 -3.92
CA TYR A 69 1.82 13.45 -2.81
C TYR A 69 1.50 14.92 -3.11
N ASP A 70 1.90 15.41 -4.29
CA ASP A 70 1.69 16.80 -4.68
C ASP A 70 0.20 17.14 -4.79
N GLY A 71 -0.61 16.24 -5.35
CA GLY A 71 -2.06 16.40 -5.45
C GLY A 71 -2.77 16.37 -4.10
N LEU A 72 -2.34 15.49 -3.18
CA LEU A 72 -2.83 15.46 -1.80
C LEU A 72 -2.38 16.68 -0.98
N SER A 73 -1.34 17.39 -1.42
CA SER A 73 -0.82 18.60 -0.80
C SER A 73 -1.50 19.89 -1.29
N LEU A 74 -2.42 19.79 -2.26
CA LEU A 74 -3.20 20.93 -2.72
C LEU A 74 -4.10 21.50 -1.60
N PRO A 75 -4.49 22.78 -1.68
CA PRO A 75 -5.42 23.36 -0.72
C PRO A 75 -6.88 23.02 -1.06
N ASN A 76 -7.71 22.88 -0.02
CA ASN A 76 -9.18 22.93 -0.05
C ASN A 76 -9.82 22.14 -1.21
N ASP A 77 -10.56 22.82 -2.09
CA ASP A 77 -11.35 22.21 -3.15
C ASP A 77 -10.50 21.59 -4.25
N ALA A 78 -9.30 22.13 -4.52
CA ALA A 78 -8.38 21.52 -5.48
C ALA A 78 -7.92 20.13 -5.02
N ARG A 79 -7.67 19.96 -3.72
CA ARG A 79 -7.39 18.64 -3.13
C ARG A 79 -8.59 17.72 -3.16
N ARG A 80 -9.80 18.24 -2.88
CA ARG A 80 -11.02 17.43 -2.95
C ARG A 80 -11.24 16.91 -4.38
N GLN A 81 -11.10 17.77 -5.38
CA GLN A 81 -11.21 17.38 -6.77
C GLN A 81 -10.14 16.34 -7.14
N PHE A 82 -8.87 16.59 -6.78
CA PHE A 82 -7.79 15.63 -7.02
C PHE A 82 -8.08 14.26 -6.40
N LEU A 83 -8.61 14.22 -5.17
CA LEU A 83 -9.01 12.97 -4.52
C LEU A 83 -10.07 12.22 -5.33
N HIS A 84 -11.09 12.91 -5.85
CA HIS A 84 -12.12 12.27 -6.67
C HIS A 84 -11.60 11.77 -8.01
N ASP A 85 -10.63 12.46 -8.61
CA ASP A 85 -10.09 12.14 -9.94
C ASP A 85 -8.97 11.08 -9.90
N HIS A 86 -8.28 10.93 -8.76
CA HIS A 86 -7.06 10.11 -8.68
C HIS A 86 -7.05 9.06 -7.56
N VAL A 87 -8.06 9.03 -6.69
CA VAL A 87 -8.15 8.03 -5.62
C VAL A 87 -9.44 7.25 -5.76
N ASP A 88 -9.36 5.92 -5.59
CA ASP A 88 -10.54 5.09 -5.40
C ASP A 88 -11.09 5.34 -4.00
N VAL A 89 -11.87 6.42 -3.86
CA VAL A 89 -12.38 6.89 -2.57
C VAL A 89 -13.19 5.81 -1.85
N ALA A 90 -13.96 5.01 -2.58
CA ALA A 90 -14.73 3.92 -1.99
C ALA A 90 -13.82 2.83 -1.41
N GLN A 91 -12.78 2.42 -2.15
CA GLN A 91 -11.80 1.44 -1.67
C GLN A 91 -11.04 1.95 -0.43
N VAL A 92 -10.60 3.21 -0.44
CA VAL A 92 -9.87 3.80 0.70
C VAL A 92 -10.77 3.95 1.93
N VAL A 93 -12.04 4.34 1.75
CA VAL A 93 -13.00 4.38 2.87
C VAL A 93 -13.23 2.98 3.46
N ASN A 94 -13.34 1.95 2.63
CA ASN A 94 -13.45 0.56 3.11
C ASN A 94 -12.19 0.12 3.87
N PHE A 95 -11.00 0.49 3.38
CA PHE A 95 -9.74 0.25 4.08
C PHE A 95 -9.74 0.89 5.47
N LEU A 96 -10.08 2.18 5.59
CA LEU A 96 -10.14 2.89 6.88
C LEU A 96 -11.20 2.31 7.83
N ALA A 97 -12.35 1.88 7.29
CA ALA A 97 -13.39 1.23 8.07
C ALA A 97 -12.92 -0.11 8.66
N ILE A 98 -12.17 -0.90 7.88
CA ILE A 98 -11.60 -2.16 8.35
C ILE A 98 -10.59 -1.92 9.48
N LEU A 99 -9.67 -0.95 9.33
CA LEU A 99 -8.72 -0.61 10.41
C LEU A 99 -9.42 -0.26 11.72
N THR A 100 -10.54 0.48 11.62
CA THR A 100 -11.37 0.81 12.79
C THR A 100 -12.03 -0.43 13.39
N LEU A 101 -12.58 -1.32 12.56
CA LEU A 101 -13.25 -2.54 13.01
C LEU A 101 -12.30 -3.54 13.65
N THR A 102 -11.05 -3.61 13.18
CA THR A 102 -10.02 -4.48 13.74
C THR A 102 -9.26 -3.83 14.88
N ALA A 103 -9.56 -2.58 15.25
CA ALA A 103 -8.84 -1.81 16.27
C ALA A 103 -7.32 -1.65 15.99
N ASP A 104 -6.95 -1.64 14.70
CA ASP A 104 -5.56 -1.40 14.30
C ASP A 104 -5.15 0.05 14.64
N THR A 105 -4.42 0.19 15.75
CA THR A 105 -3.97 1.49 16.28
C THR A 105 -2.53 1.83 15.88
N ASP A 106 -1.75 0.86 15.37
CA ASP A 106 -0.44 1.13 14.78
C ASP A 106 -0.55 1.62 13.31
N CYS A 107 -1.78 1.74 12.83
CA CYS A 107 -2.07 2.17 11.48
C CYS A 107 -1.47 3.52 11.12
N CYS A 108 -1.35 3.68 9.81
CA CYS A 108 -1.39 4.94 9.11
C CYS A 108 -0.12 5.80 9.21
N HIS A 109 0.88 5.37 9.98
CA HIS A 109 2.24 5.92 9.90
C HIS A 109 3.25 4.99 9.17
N LYS A 110 2.89 3.72 8.96
CA LYS A 110 3.58 2.68 8.17
C LYS A 110 2.59 1.50 7.99
N ASN A 111 3.05 0.34 7.50
CA ASN A 111 2.25 -0.91 7.50
C ASN A 111 1.07 -0.92 6.52
N TYR A 112 1.29 -0.40 5.32
CA TYR A 112 0.34 -0.51 4.22
C TYR A 112 1.07 -0.51 2.87
N TYR A 113 0.35 -0.95 1.85
CA TYR A 113 0.72 -0.73 0.46
C TYR A 113 -0.11 0.38 -0.16
N PHE A 114 0.52 1.19 -1.00
CA PHE A 114 -0.19 1.93 -2.04
C PHE A 114 -0.15 1.15 -3.34
N ASN A 115 -1.31 1.03 -3.99
CA ASN A 115 -1.42 0.46 -5.33
C ASN A 115 -2.04 1.50 -6.26
N ARG A 116 -1.42 1.73 -7.42
CA ARG A 116 -2.01 2.51 -8.51
C ARG A 116 -2.43 1.56 -9.62
N ASP A 117 -3.70 1.61 -10.00
CA ASP A 117 -4.27 0.78 -11.08
C ASP A 117 -3.88 1.29 -12.48
N THR A 118 -2.57 1.37 -12.71
CA THR A 118 -1.93 2.01 -13.86
C THR A 118 -2.42 1.42 -15.18
N GLY A 119 -2.89 2.30 -16.08
CA GLY A 119 -3.34 1.91 -17.41
C GLY A 119 -4.74 1.29 -17.48
N VAL A 120 -5.45 1.18 -16.35
CA VAL A 120 -6.85 0.73 -16.29
C VAL A 120 -7.73 1.87 -15.79
N THR A 121 -7.73 2.15 -14.48
CA THR A 121 -8.42 3.32 -13.91
C THR A 121 -7.49 4.46 -13.52
N ASP A 122 -6.18 4.17 -13.37
CA ASP A 122 -5.18 5.10 -12.86
C ASP A 122 -5.44 5.63 -11.43
N LEU A 123 -6.41 5.04 -10.72
CA LEU A 123 -6.78 5.40 -9.35
C LEU A 123 -5.85 4.74 -8.33
N TRP A 124 -5.60 5.46 -7.25
CA TRP A 124 -4.83 4.98 -6.10
C TRP A 124 -5.72 4.30 -5.07
N GLN A 125 -5.18 3.23 -4.48
CA GLN A 125 -5.79 2.35 -3.50
C GLN A 125 -4.84 2.11 -2.32
N MET A 126 -5.40 1.73 -1.16
CA MET A 126 -4.65 1.37 0.04
C MET A 126 -4.91 -0.09 0.44
N TRP A 127 -3.86 -0.82 0.81
CA TRP A 127 -3.97 -2.22 1.21
C TRP A 127 -3.21 -2.49 2.51
N PRO A 128 -3.77 -3.29 3.44
CA PRO A 128 -3.16 -3.52 4.74
C PRO A 128 -1.91 -4.41 4.64
N TRP A 129 -0.97 -4.19 5.55
CA TRP A 129 0.18 -5.04 5.79
C TRP A 129 0.47 -5.05 7.29
N ASP A 130 1.02 -6.13 7.85
CA ASP A 130 1.50 -6.15 9.24
C ASP A 130 0.48 -5.67 10.28
N VAL A 131 -0.62 -6.42 10.38
CA VAL A 131 -1.80 -6.10 11.21
C VAL A 131 -1.85 -6.90 12.52
N ASP A 132 -0.71 -7.41 12.98
CA ASP A 132 -0.63 -8.22 14.19
C ASP A 132 -0.71 -7.38 15.49
N LEU A 133 -0.42 -6.07 15.42
CA LEU A 133 -0.65 -5.10 16.47
C LEU A 133 -2.02 -4.41 16.31
N SER A 134 -3.09 -5.21 16.31
CA SER A 134 -4.49 -4.78 16.22
C SER A 134 -5.30 -5.11 17.48
#